data_AF-A0A453IAE1-F1
#
_entry.id   AF-A0A453IAE1-F1
#
_cell.length_a   1.000
_cell.length_b   1.000
_cell.length_c   1.000
_cell.angle_alpha   90.00
_cell.angle_beta   90.00
_cell.angle_gamma   90.00
#
_symmetry.space_group_name_H-M   'P 1'
#
loop_
_entity.id
_entity.type
_entity.pdbx_description
1 polymer ?
#
loop_
_entity_poly.entity_id
_entity_poly.type
_entity_poly.pdbx_seq_one_letter_code
_entity_poly.pdbx_strand_id
1 'polypeptide(L)'
;MIDFVMAAIAVLWIDFVREIRWCWEESERLPRMKTTSSIDLSSCVIHQKLQMLAICIERKKSLNRKKDTDDAHKEKTSNSMAPDKIRKGSAGVVPSMMLINTFQEMHAPYTQDAPLMTEDMHEERLHAAEAFGNAVGLSGQLERDILSSDMSAFKAANPDAAFEDFIRWHSPGDWVSEDKSDGNPTWPPKGRLSQRMSEHGNMWRKIWNDAPALPVSEQKSL
;
A
#
# COMPACT_ATOMS: atom_id res chain seq x y z
N MET A 1 38.93 -26.66 21.31
CA MET A 1 39.02 -25.25 20.85
C MET A 1 37.79 -24.87 20.02
N ILE A 2 37.42 -25.67 19.02
CA ILE A 2 36.21 -25.45 18.20
C ILE A 2 34.91 -25.48 19.03
N ASP A 3 34.74 -26.45 19.93
CA ASP A 3 33.52 -26.56 20.75
C ASP A 3 33.29 -25.37 21.70
N PHE A 4 34.38 -24.81 22.22
CA PHE A 4 34.32 -23.62 23.08
C PHE A 4 33.89 -22.37 22.29
N VAL A 5 34.40 -22.21 21.06
CA VAL A 5 34.01 -21.10 20.17
C VAL A 5 32.54 -21.22 19.77
N MET A 6 32.07 -22.43 19.43
CA MET A 6 30.66 -22.65 19.10
C MET A 6 29.73 -22.40 20.29
N ALA A 7 30.13 -22.79 21.50
CA ALA A 7 29.38 -22.49 22.72
C ALA A 7 29.32 -20.97 22.98
N ALA A 8 30.44 -20.25 22.82
CA ALA A 8 30.48 -18.81 23.00
C ALA A 8 29.59 -18.08 21.98
N ILE A 9 29.63 -18.48 20.70
CA ILE A 9 28.76 -17.93 19.65
C ILE A 9 27.29 -18.23 19.96
N ALA A 10 26.97 -19.44 20.45
CA ALA A 10 25.60 -19.78 20.83
C ALA A 10 25.06 -18.89 21.96
N VAL A 11 25.88 -18.63 22.99
CA VAL A 11 25.50 -17.72 24.08
C VAL A 11 25.27 -16.30 23.54
N LEU A 12 26.20 -15.78 22.72
CA LEU A 12 26.03 -14.47 22.10
C LEU A 12 24.77 -14.38 21.24
N TRP A 13 24.45 -15.44 20.48
CA TRP A 13 23.24 -15.49 19.67
C TRP A 13 21.97 -15.52 20.53
N ILE A 14 21.97 -16.26 21.64
CA ILE A 14 20.85 -16.29 22.58
C ILE A 14 20.60 -14.90 23.16
N ASP A 15 21.64 -14.21 23.62
CA ASP A 15 21.52 -12.86 24.16
C ASP A 15 21.05 -11.86 23.09
N PHE A 16 21.58 -11.97 21.87
CA PHE A 16 21.15 -11.16 20.73
C PHE A 16 19.67 -11.35 20.39
N VAL A 17 19.19 -12.60 20.28
CA VAL A 17 17.77 -12.89 19.98
C VAL A 17 16.86 -12.43 21.12
N ARG A 18 17.30 -12.60 22.37
CA ARG A 18 16.57 -12.13 23.55
C ARG A 18 16.41 -10.61 23.53
N GLU A 19 17.48 -9.88 23.24
CA GLU A 19 17.45 -8.41 23.15
C GLU A 19 16.53 -7.93 22.02
N ILE A 20 16.60 -8.57 20.85
CA ILE A 20 15.73 -8.26 19.71
C ILE A 20 14.26 -8.49 20.04
N ARG A 21 13.96 -9.61 20.69
CA ARG A 21 12.59 -9.94 21.13
C ARG A 21 12.08 -8.88 22.09
N TRP A 22 12.89 -8.52 23.09
CA TRP A 22 12.54 -7.48 24.05
C TRP A 22 12.25 -6.14 23.36
N CYS A 23 13.11 -5.73 22.41
CA CYS A 23 12.89 -4.53 21.61
C CYS A 23 11.55 -4.58 20.85
N TRP A 24 11.18 -5.73 20.27
CA TRP A 24 9.89 -5.87 19.60
C TRP A 24 8.69 -5.80 20.57
N GLU A 25 8.79 -6.48 21.71
CA GLU A 25 7.73 -6.59 22.71
C GLU A 25 7.43 -5.23 23.34
N GLU A 26 8.46 -4.58 23.89
CA GLU A 26 8.38 -3.24 24.48
C GLU A 26 8.25 -2.12 23.44
N SER A 27 8.31 -2.49 22.15
CA SER A 27 8.39 -1.55 21.04
C SER A 27 9.54 -0.57 21.23
N GLU A 28 10.69 -1.01 21.73
CA GLU A 28 11.89 -0.20 21.91
C GLU A 28 12.78 -0.15 20.66
N ARG A 29 13.54 0.94 20.50
CA ARG A 29 14.38 1.10 19.31
C ARG A 29 15.54 0.11 19.33
N LEU A 30 15.76 -0.55 18.20
CA LEU A 30 16.93 -1.42 18.04
C LEU A 30 18.23 -0.62 18.21
N PRO A 31 19.14 -1.05 19.10
CA PRO A 31 20.42 -0.38 19.29
C PRO A 31 21.20 -0.25 17.99
N ARG A 32 21.75 0.95 17.74
CA ARG A 32 22.61 1.26 16.57
C ARG A 32 21.93 1.11 15.21
N MET A 33 20.61 0.95 15.17
CA MET A 33 19.86 1.04 13.92
C MET A 33 19.38 2.46 13.65
N LYS A 34 19.60 2.91 12.42
CA LYS A 34 19.08 4.19 11.94
C LYS A 34 17.58 4.03 11.70
N THR A 35 16.81 5.07 12.01
CA THR A 35 15.40 5.18 11.61
C THR A 35 15.35 5.55 10.12
N THR A 36 15.56 4.57 9.25
CA THR A 36 15.36 4.72 7.80
C THR A 36 13.95 4.27 7.42
N SER A 37 13.39 4.81 6.35
CA SER A 37 12.09 4.38 5.80
C SER A 37 12.22 3.23 4.80
N SER A 38 13.44 2.85 4.44
CA SER A 38 13.75 1.80 3.45
C SER A 38 14.85 0.86 3.95
N ILE A 39 14.91 -0.32 3.33
CA ILE A 39 15.91 -1.36 3.56
C ILE A 39 17.04 -1.18 2.54
N ASP A 40 18.29 -1.28 3.00
CA ASP A 40 19.47 -1.22 2.15
C ASP A 40 19.86 -2.62 1.68
N LEU A 41 19.49 -2.94 0.43
CA LEU A 41 19.75 -4.24 -0.19
C LEU A 41 21.24 -4.51 -0.45
N SER A 42 22.12 -3.50 -0.35
CA SER A 42 23.57 -3.70 -0.46
C SER A 42 24.21 -4.28 0.81
N SER A 43 23.49 -4.24 1.93
CA SER A 43 23.92 -4.81 3.21
C SER A 43 23.66 -6.32 3.29
N CYS A 44 24.29 -7.02 4.24
CA CYS A 44 24.02 -8.45 4.42
C CYS A 44 22.58 -8.71 4.92
N VAL A 45 22.02 -9.89 4.60
CA VAL A 45 20.62 -10.26 4.91
C VAL A 45 20.25 -10.07 6.39
N ILE A 46 21.16 -10.39 7.31
CA ILE A 46 20.90 -10.15 8.75
C ILE A 46 20.73 -8.66 9.06
N HIS A 47 21.51 -7.78 8.43
CA HIS A 47 21.37 -6.34 8.60
C HIS A 47 20.06 -5.83 7.98
N GLN A 48 19.70 -6.33 6.79
CA GLN A 48 18.43 -6.03 6.15
C GLN A 48 17.23 -6.43 7.03
N LYS A 49 17.26 -7.62 7.63
CA LYS A 49 16.21 -8.10 8.55
C LYS A 49 16.10 -7.24 9.81
N LEU A 50 17.22 -6.78 10.35
CA LEU A 50 17.23 -5.85 11.48
C LEU A 50 16.68 -4.47 11.07
N GLN A 51 16.98 -3.97 9.87
CA GLN A 51 16.40 -2.72 9.35
C GLN A 51 14.89 -2.86 9.18
N MET A 52 14.43 -3.96 8.59
CA MET A 52 13.02 -4.28 8.47
C MET A 52 12.34 -4.29 9.84
N LEU A 53 12.93 -4.96 10.83
CA LEU A 53 12.39 -4.99 12.19
C LEU A 53 12.34 -3.59 12.83
N ALA A 54 13.37 -2.76 12.64
CA ALA A 54 13.40 -1.38 13.13
C ALA A 54 12.22 -0.56 12.57
N ILE A 55 11.93 -0.69 11.27
CA ILE A 55 10.80 -0.02 10.62
C ILE A 55 9.48 -0.56 11.19
N CYS A 56 9.34 -1.88 11.32
CA CYS A 56 8.14 -2.50 11.87
C CYS A 56 7.85 -2.05 13.31
N ILE A 57 8.87 -1.91 14.16
CA ILE A 57 8.73 -1.40 15.52
C ILE A 57 8.20 0.04 15.51
N GLU A 58 8.73 0.92 14.66
CA GLU A 58 8.27 2.31 14.60
C GLU A 58 6.84 2.43 14.04
N ARG A 59 6.46 1.57 13.07
CA ARG A 59 5.08 1.43 12.60
C ARG A 59 4.15 0.98 13.74
N LYS A 60 4.54 -0.04 14.51
CA LYS A 60 3.79 -0.53 15.68
C LYS A 60 3.59 0.58 16.72
N LYS A 61 4.65 1.32 17.09
CA LYS A 61 4.56 2.47 18.00
C LYS A 61 3.54 3.51 17.48
N SER A 62 3.59 3.82 16.19
CA SER A 62 2.73 4.84 15.57
C SER A 62 1.26 4.42 15.51
N LEU A 63 0.98 3.14 15.28
CA LEU A 63 -0.37 2.59 15.32
C LEU A 63 -0.96 2.61 16.74
N ASN A 64 -0.18 2.24 17.76
CA ASN A 64 -0.63 2.31 19.15
C ASN A 64 -0.95 3.75 19.55
N ARG A 65 -0.11 4.72 19.18
CA ARG A 65 -0.38 6.15 19.44
C ARG A 65 -1.70 6.63 18.81
N LYS A 66 -2.02 6.20 17.58
CA LYS A 66 -3.28 6.57 16.91
C LYS A 66 -4.51 5.96 17.60
N LYS A 67 -4.39 4.73 18.09
CA LYS A 67 -5.47 4.05 18.82
C LYS A 67 -5.86 4.79 20.10
N ASP A 68 -4.87 5.32 20.82
CA ASP A 68 -5.11 6.09 22.05
C ASP A 68 -5.79 7.45 21.78
N THR A 69 -5.56 8.05 20.60
CA THR A 69 -6.17 9.35 20.24
C THR A 69 -7.59 9.23 19.68
N ASP A 70 -7.90 8.15 18.97
CA ASP A 70 -9.21 7.95 18.34
C ASP A 70 -10.32 7.65 19.37
N ASP A 71 -9.99 7.07 20.53
CA ASP A 71 -10.95 6.85 21.64
C ASP A 71 -11.39 8.16 22.31
N ALA A 72 -10.68 9.28 22.10
CA ALA A 72 -10.99 10.57 22.71
C ALA A 72 -11.90 11.48 21.88
N HIS A 73 -12.16 11.18 20.59
CA HIS A 73 -12.84 12.09 19.65
C HIS A 73 -14.11 11.51 19.02
N LYS A 74 -14.87 10.68 19.75
CA LYS A 74 -16.17 10.20 19.30
C LYS A 74 -17.30 11.17 19.65
N GLU A 75 -17.23 12.42 19.17
CA GLU A 75 -18.42 13.29 19.14
C GLU A 75 -18.40 14.32 18.00
N LYS A 76 -19.49 14.30 17.22
CA LYS A 76 -20.03 15.32 16.30
C LYS A 76 -19.36 15.49 14.93
N THR A 77 -20.08 15.08 13.89
CA THR A 77 -20.48 15.99 12.81
C THR A 77 -21.82 15.53 12.20
N SER A 78 -22.64 16.54 11.92
CA SER A 78 -24.08 16.60 11.71
C SER A 78 -24.56 16.29 10.28
N ASN A 79 -25.84 15.90 10.20
CA ASN A 79 -26.71 15.70 9.04
C ASN A 79 -26.47 16.58 7.79
N SER A 80 -26.52 15.95 6.61
CA SER A 80 -27.27 16.45 5.44
C SER A 80 -27.80 15.28 4.60
N MET A 81 -28.98 15.48 4.00
CA MET A 81 -29.84 14.47 3.40
C MET A 81 -29.35 13.95 2.04
N ALA A 82 -29.20 12.63 1.94
CA ALA A 82 -29.50 11.73 0.81
C ALA A 82 -29.03 10.32 1.25
N PRO A 83 -29.53 9.19 0.70
CA PRO A 83 -28.93 7.88 0.95
C PRO A 83 -27.64 7.75 0.14
N ASP A 84 -26.73 8.71 0.29
CA ASP A 84 -25.49 8.80 -0.45
C ASP A 84 -24.43 8.02 0.31
N LYS A 85 -23.81 7.09 -0.41
CA LYS A 85 -22.66 6.30 0.05
C LYS A 85 -21.63 7.27 0.66
N ILE A 86 -21.49 7.23 1.98
CA ILE A 86 -20.62 8.16 2.72
C ILE A 86 -19.17 7.95 2.28
N ARG A 87 -18.50 9.03 1.84
CA ARG A 87 -17.08 9.02 1.48
C ARG A 87 -16.21 8.63 2.69
N LYS A 88 -15.30 7.67 2.53
CA LYS A 88 -14.40 7.20 3.59
C LYS A 88 -12.95 7.10 3.11
N GLY A 89 -11.99 7.30 4.00
CA GLY A 89 -10.56 7.08 3.69
C GLY A 89 -9.96 8.07 2.68
N SER A 90 -10.52 9.28 2.58
CA SER A 90 -9.98 10.34 1.73
C SER A 90 -8.78 11.04 2.36
N ALA A 91 -7.72 11.22 1.57
CA ALA A 91 -6.53 12.01 1.87
C ALA A 91 -6.62 13.46 1.37
N GLY A 92 -7.75 13.88 0.80
CA GLY A 92 -7.98 15.22 0.25
C GLY A 92 -8.43 15.20 -1.22
N VAL A 93 -8.88 16.36 -1.70
CA VAL A 93 -9.30 16.59 -3.10
C VAL A 93 -8.09 16.58 -4.01
N VAL A 94 -8.20 15.91 -5.17
CA VAL A 94 -7.19 15.98 -6.24
C VAL A 94 -7.43 17.26 -7.03
N PRO A 95 -6.45 18.20 -7.09
CA PRO A 95 -6.64 19.47 -7.77
C PRO A 95 -7.06 19.28 -9.23
N SER A 96 -8.08 20.02 -9.64
CA SER A 96 -8.57 20.02 -11.02
C SER A 96 -8.94 18.62 -11.54
N MET A 97 -9.41 17.70 -10.69
CA MET A 97 -9.96 16.41 -11.13
C MET A 97 -11.37 16.20 -10.59
N MET A 98 -12.28 15.84 -11.50
CA MET A 98 -13.65 15.43 -11.19
C MET A 98 -13.90 14.00 -11.67
N LEU A 99 -14.86 13.33 -11.04
CA LEU A 99 -15.37 12.03 -11.46
C LEU A 99 -16.15 12.18 -12.77
N ILE A 100 -15.87 11.30 -13.74
CA ILE A 100 -16.39 11.43 -15.12
C ILE A 100 -17.92 11.36 -15.17
N ASN A 101 -18.53 10.49 -14.37
CA ASN A 101 -19.97 10.24 -14.44
C ASN A 101 -20.81 11.18 -13.58
N THR A 102 -20.28 11.57 -12.40
CA THR A 102 -21.04 12.33 -11.40
C THR A 102 -20.66 13.80 -11.35
N PHE A 103 -19.53 14.20 -11.96
CA PHE A 103 -19.00 15.55 -11.89
C PHE A 103 -18.78 16.04 -10.44
N GLN A 104 -18.51 15.11 -9.53
CA GLN A 104 -18.07 15.45 -8.17
C GLN A 104 -16.55 15.54 -8.11
N GLU A 105 -16.02 16.27 -7.13
CA GLU A 105 -14.59 16.33 -6.88
C GLU A 105 -14.03 14.92 -6.63
N MET A 106 -12.94 14.60 -7.33
CA MET A 106 -12.18 13.38 -7.07
C MET A 106 -11.31 13.60 -5.84
N HIS A 107 -11.25 12.62 -4.96
CA HIS A 107 -10.36 12.63 -3.82
C HIS A 107 -9.29 11.54 -3.95
N ALA A 108 -8.08 11.86 -3.51
CA ALA A 108 -7.06 10.85 -3.34
C ALA A 108 -7.45 9.96 -2.15
N PRO A 109 -7.41 8.62 -2.27
CA PRO A 109 -7.52 7.74 -1.12
C PRO A 109 -6.22 7.72 -0.31
N TYR A 110 -6.31 7.39 0.97
CA TYR A 110 -5.19 6.76 1.65
C TYR A 110 -5.01 5.34 1.11
N THR A 111 -3.78 4.96 0.76
CA THR A 111 -3.42 3.60 0.34
C THR A 111 -2.60 2.89 1.42
N GLN A 112 -2.52 1.57 1.34
CA GLN A 112 -1.62 0.82 2.21
C GLN A 112 -0.17 1.07 1.83
N ASP A 113 0.71 1.07 2.82
CA ASP A 113 2.15 1.13 2.59
C ASP A 113 2.61 -0.09 1.79
N ALA A 114 3.56 0.11 0.86
CA ALA A 114 4.19 -1.00 0.17
C ALA A 114 4.87 -1.96 1.17
N PRO A 115 4.75 -3.28 0.96
CA PRO A 115 5.43 -4.27 1.80
C PRO A 115 6.94 -4.05 1.81
N LEU A 116 7.54 -4.17 2.99
CA LEU A 116 8.99 -4.18 3.13
C LEU A 116 9.53 -5.54 2.69
N MET A 117 10.67 -5.53 2.01
CA MET A 117 11.28 -6.74 1.48
C MET A 117 12.78 -6.73 1.72
N THR A 118 13.29 -7.87 2.18
CA THR A 118 14.72 -8.20 2.21
C THR A 118 15.09 -8.98 0.95
N GLU A 119 16.39 -9.08 0.67
CA GLU A 119 16.92 -9.77 -0.51
C GLU A 119 16.44 -11.22 -0.60
N ASP A 120 16.50 -11.97 0.51
CA ASP A 120 16.06 -13.37 0.57
C ASP A 120 14.57 -13.52 0.27
N MET A 121 13.73 -12.55 0.65
CA MET A 121 12.31 -12.54 0.29
C MET A 121 12.10 -12.24 -1.20
N HIS A 122 12.98 -11.44 -1.82
CA HIS A 122 12.93 -11.18 -3.25
C HIS A 122 13.35 -12.43 -4.05
N GLU A 123 14.46 -13.06 -3.64
CA GLU A 123 14.94 -14.33 -4.21
C GLU A 123 13.88 -15.43 -4.13
N GLU A 124 13.21 -15.59 -2.98
CA GLU A 124 12.15 -16.59 -2.81
C GLU A 124 11.00 -16.36 -3.81
N ARG A 125 10.61 -15.10 -4.05
CA ARG A 125 9.57 -14.77 -5.03
C ARG A 125 9.99 -15.07 -6.46
N LEU A 126 11.25 -14.78 -6.82
CA LEU A 126 11.79 -15.11 -8.14
C LEU A 126 11.79 -16.63 -8.36
N HIS A 127 12.26 -17.39 -7.37
CA HIS A 127 12.30 -18.85 -7.46
C HIS A 127 10.89 -19.46 -7.56
N ALA A 128 9.92 -18.90 -6.84
CA ALA A 128 8.52 -19.28 -6.96
C ALA A 128 7.97 -18.99 -8.36
N ALA A 129 8.23 -17.79 -8.89
CA ALA A 129 7.84 -17.38 -10.24
C ALA A 129 8.35 -18.36 -11.31
N GLU A 130 9.60 -18.80 -11.19
CA GLU A 130 10.22 -19.79 -12.09
C GLU A 130 9.60 -21.18 -11.94
N ALA A 131 9.42 -21.66 -10.71
CA ALA A 131 8.92 -23.01 -10.42
C ALA A 131 7.49 -23.25 -10.95
N PHE A 132 6.64 -22.22 -10.95
CA PHE A 132 5.27 -22.33 -11.47
C PHE A 132 5.18 -22.05 -12.99
N GLY A 133 6.30 -21.83 -13.68
CA GLY A 133 6.32 -21.49 -15.11
C GLY A 133 5.52 -20.22 -15.43
N ASN A 134 5.25 -19.42 -14.41
CA ASN A 134 4.36 -18.29 -14.44
C ASN A 134 5.01 -17.23 -13.56
N ALA A 135 5.88 -16.41 -14.15
CA ALA A 135 6.53 -15.30 -13.46
C ALA A 135 5.51 -14.34 -12.78
N VAL A 136 4.26 -14.42 -13.22
CA VAL A 136 3.06 -13.72 -12.76
C VAL A 136 2.43 -14.36 -11.50
N GLY A 137 2.90 -15.53 -11.05
CA GLY A 137 2.25 -16.34 -10.02
C GLY A 137 2.27 -15.72 -8.63
N LEU A 138 3.45 -15.49 -8.07
CA LEU A 138 3.63 -14.96 -6.70
C LEU A 138 4.01 -13.47 -6.67
N SER A 139 4.91 -13.00 -7.56
CA SER A 139 5.10 -11.54 -7.76
C SER A 139 3.80 -10.89 -8.21
N GLY A 140 3.14 -11.51 -9.20
CA GLY A 140 1.86 -11.02 -9.67
C GLY A 140 0.71 -11.24 -8.69
N GLN A 141 0.80 -12.15 -7.69
CA GLN A 141 -0.20 -12.21 -6.62
C GLN A 141 -0.09 -10.99 -5.71
N LEU A 142 1.12 -10.64 -5.27
CA LEU A 142 1.28 -9.43 -4.46
C LEU A 142 0.89 -8.18 -5.24
N GLU A 143 1.34 -8.04 -6.50
CA GLU A 143 0.97 -6.90 -7.35
C GLU A 143 -0.56 -6.82 -7.52
N ARG A 144 -1.24 -7.97 -7.64
CA ARG A 144 -2.71 -8.05 -7.66
C ARG A 144 -3.32 -7.64 -6.33
N ASP A 145 -2.74 -8.04 -5.20
CA ASP A 145 -3.24 -7.71 -3.87
C ASP A 145 -3.07 -6.21 -3.57
N ILE A 146 -1.91 -5.62 -3.90
CA ILE A 146 -1.65 -4.17 -3.83
C ILE A 146 -2.68 -3.42 -4.68
N LEU A 147 -2.85 -3.81 -5.93
CA LEU A 147 -3.78 -3.16 -6.84
C LEU A 147 -5.23 -3.27 -6.35
N SER A 148 -5.64 -4.44 -5.85
CA SER A 148 -6.96 -4.65 -5.27
C SER A 148 -7.20 -3.76 -4.04
N SER A 149 -6.20 -3.65 -3.16
CA SER A 149 -6.19 -2.74 -2.01
C SER A 149 -6.35 -1.27 -2.43
N ASP A 150 -5.57 -0.82 -3.41
CA ASP A 150 -5.62 0.55 -3.94
C ASP A 150 -6.98 0.87 -4.57
N MET A 151 -7.51 -0.05 -5.39
CA MET A 151 -8.83 0.09 -6.00
C MET A 151 -9.93 0.14 -4.94
N SER A 152 -9.83 -0.71 -3.91
CA SER A 152 -10.78 -0.74 -2.81
C SER A 152 -10.82 0.57 -2.04
N ALA A 153 -9.63 1.11 -1.72
CA ALA A 153 -9.49 2.39 -1.03
C ALA A 153 -9.99 3.54 -1.90
N PHE A 154 -9.67 3.54 -3.20
CA PHE A 154 -10.13 4.56 -4.13
C PHE A 154 -11.66 4.60 -4.24
N LYS A 155 -12.33 3.44 -4.32
CA LYS A 155 -13.79 3.36 -4.34
C LYS A 155 -14.43 3.86 -3.04
N ALA A 156 -13.84 3.55 -1.89
CA ALA A 156 -14.32 4.06 -0.60
C ALA A 156 -14.18 5.60 -0.52
N ALA A 157 -13.06 6.11 -1.03
CA ALA A 157 -12.79 7.53 -1.09
C ALA A 157 -13.55 8.25 -2.20
N ASN A 158 -14.09 7.56 -3.19
CA ASN A 158 -14.83 8.14 -4.32
C ASN A 158 -16.06 7.28 -4.66
N PRO A 159 -17.16 7.47 -3.93
CA PRO A 159 -18.42 6.82 -4.27
C PRO A 159 -18.82 7.07 -5.72
N ASP A 160 -19.28 6.02 -6.39
CA ASP A 160 -19.74 6.03 -7.79
C ASP A 160 -18.66 6.35 -8.84
N ALA A 161 -17.38 6.30 -8.45
CA ALA A 161 -16.27 6.39 -9.39
C ALA A 161 -16.28 5.25 -10.41
N ALA A 162 -15.87 5.58 -11.64
CA ALA A 162 -15.65 4.62 -12.71
C ALA A 162 -14.21 4.06 -12.67
N PHE A 163 -13.97 2.98 -13.41
CA PHE A 163 -12.61 2.44 -13.60
C PHE A 163 -11.68 3.49 -14.25
N GLU A 164 -12.22 4.26 -15.17
CA GLU A 164 -11.53 5.33 -15.87
C GLU A 164 -11.07 6.45 -14.92
N ASP A 165 -11.86 6.74 -13.87
CA ASP A 165 -11.46 7.69 -12.82
C ASP A 165 -10.27 7.17 -12.02
N PHE A 166 -10.27 5.88 -11.69
CA PHE A 166 -9.13 5.23 -11.04
C PHE A 166 -7.88 5.28 -11.91
N ILE A 167 -7.98 4.96 -13.20
CA ILE A 167 -6.84 5.01 -14.12
C ILE A 167 -6.25 6.42 -14.22
N ARG A 168 -7.10 7.45 -14.32
CA ARG A 168 -6.66 8.86 -14.37
C ARG A 168 -5.84 9.27 -13.12
N TRP A 169 -6.13 8.68 -11.98
CA TRP A 169 -5.42 8.94 -10.73
C TRP A 169 -4.19 8.03 -10.53
N HIS A 170 -4.33 6.71 -10.70
CA HIS A 170 -3.31 5.72 -10.37
C HIS A 170 -2.27 5.53 -11.47
N SER A 171 -2.71 5.58 -12.73
CA SER A 171 -1.84 5.44 -13.91
C SER A 171 -2.19 6.51 -14.96
N PRO A 172 -1.88 7.79 -14.71
CA PRO A 172 -2.25 8.88 -15.60
C PRO A 172 -1.68 8.71 -17.03
N GLY A 173 -0.57 7.99 -17.19
CA GLY A 173 0.00 7.63 -18.50
C GLY A 173 -0.87 6.66 -19.32
N ASP A 174 -1.80 5.96 -18.68
CA ASP A 174 -2.79 5.09 -19.34
C ASP A 174 -4.09 5.81 -19.74
N TRP A 175 -4.19 7.12 -19.49
CA TRP A 175 -5.28 7.95 -19.97
C TRP A 175 -4.83 8.76 -21.20
N VAL A 176 -5.38 8.43 -22.36
CA VAL A 176 -5.08 9.11 -23.63
C VAL A 176 -6.08 10.25 -23.81
N SER A 177 -5.63 11.48 -23.63
CA SER A 177 -6.46 12.68 -23.85
C SER A 177 -6.64 12.94 -25.36
N GLU A 178 -7.87 13.27 -25.76
CA GLU A 178 -8.20 13.62 -27.15
C GLU A 178 -8.17 15.14 -27.39
N ASP A 179 -8.24 15.94 -26.33
CA ASP A 179 -8.17 17.39 -26.41
C ASP A 179 -6.72 17.84 -26.70
N LYS A 180 -6.53 18.42 -27.89
CA LYS A 180 -5.26 19.05 -28.31
C LYS A 180 -5.16 20.54 -27.98
N SER A 181 -6.08 21.11 -27.17
CA SER A 181 -6.26 22.57 -27.06
C SER A 181 -5.74 23.18 -25.75
N ASP A 182 -4.81 24.13 -25.91
CA ASP A 182 -4.57 25.37 -25.16
C ASP A 182 -5.08 25.46 -23.72
N GLY A 183 -4.41 24.76 -22.80
CA GLY A 183 -4.23 25.16 -21.39
C GLY A 183 -5.46 25.29 -20.49
N ASN A 184 -6.68 25.17 -20.99
CA ASN A 184 -7.91 25.33 -20.23
C ASN A 184 -8.71 24.02 -20.21
N PRO A 185 -8.84 23.34 -19.06
CA PRO A 185 -9.45 22.02 -19.00
C PRO A 185 -10.96 22.11 -19.26
N THR A 186 -11.42 21.56 -20.37
CA THR A 186 -12.86 21.37 -20.63
C THR A 186 -13.31 20.13 -19.88
N TRP A 187 -14.34 20.26 -19.03
CA TRP A 187 -14.93 19.14 -18.26
C TRP A 187 -16.23 18.66 -18.89
N PRO A 188 -16.48 17.33 -18.99
CA PRO A 188 -15.58 16.23 -18.61
C PRO A 188 -14.40 16.08 -19.59
N PRO A 189 -13.24 15.56 -19.14
CA PRO A 189 -12.08 15.36 -19.99
C PRO A 189 -12.43 14.42 -21.13
N LYS A 190 -12.19 14.85 -22.37
CA LYS A 190 -12.33 13.96 -23.52
C LYS A 190 -11.08 13.12 -23.63
N GLY A 191 -11.24 11.83 -23.40
CA GLY A 191 -10.14 10.89 -23.45
C GLY A 191 -10.63 9.45 -23.41
N ARG A 192 -9.68 8.54 -23.57
CA ARG A 192 -9.92 7.10 -23.56
C ARG A 192 -8.78 6.38 -22.87
N LEU A 193 -9.03 5.16 -22.44
CA LEU A 193 -7.99 4.28 -21.91
C LEU A 193 -6.96 3.94 -22.99
N SER A 194 -5.72 3.73 -22.56
CA SER A 194 -4.65 3.18 -23.40
C SER A 194 -5.06 1.82 -23.99
N GLN A 195 -4.39 1.42 -25.08
CA GLN A 195 -4.69 0.14 -25.75
C GLN A 195 -4.70 -1.02 -24.74
N ARG A 196 -3.64 -1.17 -23.93
CA ARG A 196 -3.51 -2.23 -22.91
C ARG A 196 -4.64 -2.20 -21.86
N MET A 197 -5.14 -1.02 -21.50
CA MET A 197 -6.23 -0.87 -20.51
C MET A 197 -7.63 -1.03 -21.11
N SER A 198 -7.74 -0.91 -22.44
CA SER A 198 -8.98 -1.12 -23.19
C SER A 198 -9.19 -2.58 -23.66
N GLU A 199 -8.18 -3.43 -23.53
CA GLU A 199 -8.21 -4.81 -24.02
C GLU A 199 -9.32 -5.66 -23.38
N HIS A 200 -9.94 -6.52 -24.20
CA HIS A 200 -10.94 -7.46 -23.72
C HIS A 200 -10.30 -8.47 -22.76
N GLY A 201 -10.90 -8.63 -21.58
CA GLY A 201 -10.38 -9.52 -20.54
C GLY A 201 -9.25 -8.92 -19.70
N ASN A 202 -8.99 -7.61 -19.80
CA ASN A 202 -8.03 -6.87 -18.99
C ASN A 202 -8.17 -7.21 -17.49
N MET A 203 -7.05 -7.61 -16.88
CA MET A 203 -7.00 -8.08 -15.49
C MET A 203 -7.33 -6.98 -14.48
N TRP A 204 -6.87 -5.75 -14.72
CA TRP A 204 -7.14 -4.61 -13.83
C TRP A 204 -8.64 -4.31 -13.76
N ARG A 205 -9.35 -4.38 -14.89
CA ARG A 205 -10.80 -4.20 -14.92
C ARG A 205 -11.54 -5.31 -14.16
N LYS A 206 -11.05 -6.55 -14.20
CA LYS A 206 -11.61 -7.65 -13.40
C LYS A 206 -11.42 -7.39 -11.91
N ILE A 207 -10.19 -7.07 -11.49
CA ILE A 207 -9.88 -6.74 -10.10
C ILE A 207 -10.71 -5.55 -9.63
N TRP A 208 -10.85 -4.52 -10.47
CA TRP A 208 -11.70 -3.37 -10.18
C TRP A 208 -13.14 -3.81 -9.92
N ASN A 209 -13.72 -4.66 -10.76
CA ASN A 209 -15.10 -5.11 -10.56
C ASN A 209 -15.28 -5.92 -9.26
N ASP A 210 -14.29 -6.75 -8.92
CA ASP A 210 -14.34 -7.63 -7.75
C ASP A 210 -13.98 -6.92 -6.44
N ALA A 211 -13.19 -5.84 -6.49
CA ALA A 211 -12.72 -5.12 -5.32
C ALA A 211 -13.89 -4.40 -4.61
N PRO A 212 -14.07 -4.61 -3.29
CA PRO A 212 -15.11 -3.92 -2.51
C PRO A 212 -14.73 -2.46 -2.28
N ALA A 213 -15.67 -1.60 -1.89
CA ALA A 213 -15.36 -0.22 -1.50
C ALA A 213 -15.04 -0.15 0.00
N LEU A 214 -13.77 -0.40 0.38
CA LEU A 214 -13.33 -0.36 1.78
C LEU A 214 -12.15 0.61 1.96
N PRO A 215 -12.19 1.51 2.96
CA PRO A 215 -11.02 2.31 3.32
C PRO A 215 -9.94 1.43 3.93
N VAL A 216 -8.68 1.89 3.93
CA VAL A 216 -7.53 1.15 4.48
C VAL A 216 -7.76 0.62 5.89
N SER A 217 -8.45 1.37 6.76
CA SER A 217 -8.75 0.96 8.13
C SER A 217 -9.63 -0.29 8.25
N GLU A 218 -10.37 -0.63 7.19
CA GLU A 218 -11.28 -1.79 7.12
C GLU A 218 -10.70 -2.94 6.26
N GLN A 219 -9.54 -2.73 5.62
CA GLN A 219 -8.89 -3.74 4.77
C GLN A 219 -7.96 -4.67 5.56
N LYS A 220 -7.66 -5.83 4.99
CA LYS A 220 -6.57 -6.69 5.48
C LYS A 220 -5.22 -6.07 5.11
N SER A 221 -4.25 -6.14 6.02
CA SER A 221 -2.87 -5.74 5.69
C SER A 221 -2.31 -6.60 4.56
N LEU A 222 -1.65 -5.95 3.61
CA LEU A 222 -0.78 -6.57 2.61
C LEU A 222 0.41 -7.29 3.25
#